data_AF-A0A1A9WC37-F1
#
_entry.id   AF-A0A1A9WC37-F1
#
_cell.length_a   1.000
_cell.length_b   1.000
_cell.length_c   1.000
_cell.angle_alpha   90.00
_cell.angle_beta   90.00
_cell.angle_gamma   90.00
#
_symmetry.space_group_name_H-M   'P 1'
#
loop_
_entity.id
_entity.type
_entity.pdbx_description
1 polymer ?
#
loop_
_entity_poly.entity_id
_entity_poly.type
_entity_poly.pdbx_seq_one_letter_code
_entity_poly.pdbx_strand_id
1 'polypeptide(L)'
;MTVPDILQYLNVLKTSSSIRLAQLVSIFISVWLTAAGIIHLLENSGDPLDFNNAHRLSYWTCVYFLIVTMSTVGYGDVYCETVLGRTFLVFFLLVGLFYVSGKGQVY
;
A
#
# COMPACT_ATOMS: atom_id res chain seq x y z
N MET A 1 -9.96 -18.02 8.20
CA MET A 1 -11.12 -17.17 8.56
C MET A 1 -10.80 -15.78 8.05
N THR A 2 -11.53 -15.27 7.08
CA THR A 2 -11.29 -13.93 6.54
C THR A 2 -12.01 -12.90 7.42
N VAL A 3 -11.48 -11.68 7.56
CA VAL A 3 -12.09 -10.58 8.34
C VAL A 3 -13.62 -10.40 8.08
N PRO A 4 -14.11 -10.55 6.84
CA PRO A 4 -15.54 -10.49 6.51
C PRO A 4 -16.39 -11.63 7.10
N ASP A 5 -15.83 -12.83 7.24
CA ASP A 5 -16.50 -13.97 7.88
C ASP A 5 -16.76 -13.69 9.37
N ILE A 6 -15.84 -12.97 10.02
CA ILE A 6 -15.95 -12.53 11.42
C ILE A 6 -17.04 -11.46 11.56
N LEU A 7 -17.11 -10.51 10.62
CA LEU A 7 -18.16 -9.48 10.58
C LEU A 7 -19.56 -10.05 10.32
N GLN A 8 -19.65 -11.13 9.55
CA GLN A 8 -20.88 -11.89 9.33
C GLN A 8 -21.30 -12.63 10.62
N TYR A 9 -20.34 -13.22 11.35
CA TYR A 9 -20.59 -13.83 12.67
C TYR A 9 -21.09 -12.80 13.70
N LEU A 10 -20.64 -11.55 13.61
CA LEU A 10 -21.06 -10.44 14.47
C LEU A 10 -22.39 -9.79 14.06
N ASN A 11 -23.11 -10.32 13.06
CA ASN A 11 -24.42 -9.82 12.58
C ASN A 11 -24.41 -8.36 12.07
N VAL A 12 -23.23 -7.78 11.82
CA VAL A 12 -23.05 -6.38 11.36
C VAL A 12 -23.29 -6.27 9.85
N LEU A 13 -22.96 -7.31 9.06
CA LEU A 13 -23.12 -7.33 7.60
C LEU A 13 -24.17 -8.37 7.19
N LYS A 14 -25.39 -7.92 6.85
CA LYS A 14 -26.52 -8.81 6.52
C LYS A 14 -26.61 -9.22 5.05
N THR A 15 -26.03 -8.43 4.14
CA THR A 15 -26.17 -8.64 2.68
C THR A 15 -24.88 -9.18 2.08
N SER A 16 -24.96 -10.23 1.27
CA SER A 16 -23.80 -10.88 0.61
C SER A 16 -22.98 -9.93 -0.26
N SER A 17 -23.60 -8.92 -0.88
CA SER A 17 -22.90 -7.88 -1.64
C SER A 17 -22.06 -6.96 -0.76
N SER A 18 -22.53 -6.66 0.47
CA SER A 18 -21.81 -5.83 1.43
C SER A 18 -20.58 -6.56 1.99
N ILE A 19 -20.68 -7.89 2.17
CA ILE A 19 -19.55 -8.75 2.54
C ILE A 19 -18.46 -8.67 1.48
N ARG A 20 -18.79 -8.92 0.20
CA ARG A 20 -17.83 -8.86 -0.92
C ARG A 20 -17.12 -7.51 -1.02
N LEU A 21 -17.87 -6.42 -0.86
CA LEU A 21 -17.31 -5.07 -0.85
C LEU A 21 -16.35 -4.86 0.33
N ALA A 22 -16.75 -5.28 1.54
CA ALA A 22 -15.91 -5.17 2.73
C ALA A 22 -14.61 -5.97 2.58
N GLN A 23 -14.63 -7.16 1.95
CA GLN A 23 -13.40 -7.93 1.70
C GLN A 23 -12.46 -7.15 0.76
N LEU A 24 -12.97 -6.63 -0.35
CA LEU A 24 -12.16 -5.86 -1.30
C LEU A 24 -11.54 -4.62 -0.64
N VAL A 25 -12.31 -3.88 0.14
CA VAL A 25 -11.82 -2.70 0.88
C VAL A 25 -10.78 -3.10 1.92
N SER A 26 -11.02 -4.18 2.68
CA SER A 26 -10.07 -4.65 3.69
C SER A 26 -8.74 -5.09 3.11
N ILE A 27 -8.76 -5.79 1.97
CA ILE A 27 -7.56 -6.22 1.25
C ILE A 27 -6.82 -4.99 0.75
N PHE A 28 -7.52 -4.04 0.13
CA PHE A 28 -6.92 -2.82 -0.39
C PHE A 28 -6.21 -2.02 0.71
N ILE A 29 -6.89 -1.78 1.84
CA ILE A 29 -6.30 -1.06 2.99
C ILE A 29 -5.10 -1.83 3.55
N SER A 30 -5.19 -3.16 3.69
CA SER A 30 -4.10 -3.96 4.23
C SER A 30 -2.83 -3.87 3.37
N VAL A 31 -2.96 -3.98 2.05
CA VAL A 31 -1.82 -3.89 1.12
C VAL A 31 -1.17 -2.52 1.22
N TRP A 32 -1.97 -1.46 1.36
CA TRP A 32 -1.45 -0.09 1.45
C TRP A 32 -0.69 0.16 2.75
N LEU A 33 -1.24 -0.27 3.88
CA LEU A 33 -0.60 -0.13 5.18
C LEU A 33 0.68 -0.97 5.29
N THR A 34 0.70 -2.17 4.70
CA THR A 34 1.91 -3.00 4.62
C THR A 34 2.97 -2.35 3.74
N ALA A 35 2.60 -1.82 2.57
CA ALA A 35 3.54 -1.10 1.71
C ALA A 35 4.13 0.13 2.42
N ALA A 36 3.33 0.88 3.17
CA ALA A 36 3.82 2.02 3.96
C ALA A 36 4.78 1.59 5.07
N GLY A 37 4.54 0.45 5.69
CA GLY A 37 5.44 -0.13 6.68
C GLY A 37 6.78 -0.55 6.09
N ILE A 38 6.77 -1.13 4.89
CA ILE A 38 7.99 -1.50 4.16
C ILE A 38 8.79 -0.26 3.81
N ILE A 39 8.17 0.78 3.23
CA ILE A 39 8.86 2.03 2.89
C ILE A 39 9.44 2.68 4.15
N HIS A 40 8.67 2.77 5.23
CA HIS A 40 9.15 3.32 6.50
C HIS A 40 10.36 2.56 7.04
N LEU A 41 10.37 1.22 6.92
CA LEU A 41 11.49 0.39 7.34
C LEU A 41 12.71 0.62 6.44
N LEU A 42 12.52 0.65 5.12
CA LEU A 42 13.61 0.85 4.16
C LEU A 42 14.24 2.24 4.31
N GLU A 43 13.44 3.29 4.42
CA GLU A 43 13.93 4.67 4.57
C GLU A 43 14.63 4.91 5.92
N ASN A 44 14.14 4.30 7.01
CA ASN A 44 14.80 4.38 8.31
C ASN A 44 16.06 3.52 8.42
N SER A 45 16.17 2.45 7.63
CA SER A 45 17.33 1.56 7.65
C SER A 45 18.51 2.11 6.85
N GLY A 46 18.26 3.01 5.88
CA GLY A 46 19.29 3.59 5.03
C GLY A 46 19.74 2.67 3.89
N ASP A 47 20.73 3.11 3.12
CA ASP A 47 21.19 2.38 1.92
C ASP A 47 21.99 1.11 2.26
N PRO A 48 21.80 -0.01 1.52
CA PRO A 48 22.37 -1.31 1.88
C PRO A 48 23.90 -1.41 1.76
N LEU A 49 24.56 -0.47 1.07
CA LEU A 49 26.01 -0.52 0.82
C LEU A 49 26.81 0.24 1.87
N ASP A 50 26.31 1.40 2.33
CA ASP A 50 27.04 2.27 3.27
C ASP A 50 26.22 2.64 4.52
N PHE A 51 24.97 2.17 4.64
CA PHE A 51 23.98 2.58 5.65
C PHE A 51 23.91 4.10 5.85
N ASN A 52 24.23 4.82 4.78
CA ASN A 52 24.22 6.27 4.74
C ASN A 52 22.89 6.73 4.11
N ASN A 53 22.51 8.00 4.33
CA ASN A 53 21.22 8.56 3.86
C ASN A 53 19.97 7.99 4.56
N ALA A 54 20.02 7.75 5.87
CA ALA A 54 18.82 7.39 6.62
C ALA A 54 17.87 8.58 6.69
N HIS A 55 16.74 8.47 5.99
CA HIS A 55 15.72 9.50 5.94
C HIS A 55 14.60 9.15 6.93
N ARG A 56 14.66 9.78 8.12
CA ARG A 56 13.71 9.48 9.21
C ARG A 56 12.33 10.05 8.95
N LEU A 57 11.52 9.30 8.22
CA LEU A 57 10.10 9.59 8.00
C LEU A 57 9.24 8.92 9.08
N SER A 58 8.22 9.63 9.53
CA SER A 58 7.15 9.01 10.33
C SER A 58 6.35 8.03 9.47
N TYR A 59 5.79 7.00 10.10
CA TYR A 59 4.90 6.05 9.43
C TYR A 59 3.74 6.76 8.72
N TRP A 60 3.15 7.76 9.37
CA TRP A 60 2.04 8.54 8.80
C TRP A 60 2.44 9.33 7.56
N THR A 61 3.67 9.83 7.51
CA THR A 61 4.22 10.49 6.32
C THR A 61 4.40 9.51 5.17
N CYS A 62 4.80 8.27 5.45
CA CYS A 62 4.89 7.19 4.45
C CYS A 62 3.50 6.80 3.92
N VAL A 63 2.49 6.73 4.79
CA VAL A 63 1.10 6.50 4.39
C VAL A 63 0.59 7.63 3.49
N TYR A 64 0.82 8.89 3.89
CA TYR A 64 0.48 10.05 3.07
C TYR A 64 1.13 10.00 1.68
N PHE A 65 2.45 9.75 1.64
CA PHE A 65 3.20 9.61 0.40
C PHE A 65 2.64 8.52 -0.52
N LEU A 66 2.32 7.35 0.05
CA LEU A 66 1.70 6.25 -0.70
C LEU A 66 0.31 6.60 -1.22
N ILE A 67 -0.48 7.37 -0.47
CA ILE A 67 -1.80 7.84 -0.91
C ILE A 67 -1.66 8.78 -2.09
N VAL A 68 -0.80 9.79 -1.99
CA VAL A 68 -0.53 10.79 -3.04
C VAL A 68 0.06 10.14 -4.31
N THR A 69 0.92 9.15 -4.14
CA THR A 69 1.56 8.47 -5.27
C THR A 69 0.61 7.52 -6.00
N MET A 70 -0.18 6.71 -5.27
CA MET A 70 -1.16 5.80 -5.89
C MET A 70 -2.35 6.52 -6.51
N SER A 71 -2.73 7.68 -5.97
CA SER A 71 -3.71 8.57 -6.59
C SER A 71 -3.15 9.34 -7.80
N THR A 72 -1.89 9.13 -8.17
CA THR A 72 -1.19 9.80 -9.28
C THR A 72 -1.08 11.32 -9.14
N VAL A 73 -1.28 11.85 -7.93
CA VAL A 73 -1.17 13.30 -7.65
C VAL A 73 0.29 13.72 -7.62
N GLY A 74 1.14 12.98 -6.90
CA GLY A 74 2.59 13.13 -6.93
C GLY A 74 3.12 14.55 -6.64
N TYR A 75 2.76 15.14 -5.49
CA TYR A 75 3.21 16.49 -5.12
C TYR A 75 4.74 16.65 -5.07
N GLY A 76 5.47 15.58 -4.75
CA GLY A 76 6.94 15.59 -4.67
C GLY A 76 7.50 16.26 -3.41
N ASP A 77 6.66 16.53 -2.42
CA ASP A 77 7.03 17.09 -1.11
C ASP A 77 7.72 16.07 -0.21
N VAL A 78 7.30 14.81 -0.32
CA VAL A 78 7.92 13.64 0.33
C VAL A 78 8.36 12.68 -0.76
N TYR A 79 9.59 12.18 -0.66
CA TYR A 79 10.14 11.19 -1.59
C TYR A 79 11.11 10.24 -0.86
N CYS A 80 11.28 9.05 -1.41
CA CYS A 80 12.25 8.07 -0.93
C CYS A 80 13.67 8.51 -1.31
N GLU A 81 14.58 8.63 -0.35
CA GLU A 81 16.00 8.89 -0.61
C GLU A 81 16.74 7.58 -0.87
N THR A 82 16.35 6.50 -0.19
CA THR A 82 17.05 5.22 -0.28
C THR A 82 16.84 4.52 -1.63
N VAL A 83 17.89 3.86 -2.12
CA VAL A 83 17.85 3.10 -3.38
C VAL A 83 16.85 1.95 -3.29
N LEU A 84 16.77 1.30 -2.12
CA LEU A 84 15.80 0.22 -1.87
C LEU A 84 14.36 0.75 -1.84
N GLY A 85 14.10 1.86 -1.17
CA GLY A 85 12.77 2.48 -1.12
C GLY A 85 12.27 2.88 -2.50
N ARG A 86 13.14 3.50 -3.32
CA ARG A 86 12.84 3.84 -4.73
C ARG A 86 12.54 2.61 -5.57
N THR A 87 13.37 1.58 -5.46
CA THR A 87 13.19 0.33 -6.22
C THR A 87 11.87 -0.35 -5.84
N PHE A 88 11.58 -0.46 -4.54
CA PHE A 88 10.32 -1.01 -4.05
C PHE A 88 9.11 -0.25 -4.58
N LEU A 89 9.16 1.09 -4.59
CA LEU A 89 8.06 1.92 -5.08
C LEU A 89 7.79 1.71 -6.57
N VAL A 90 8.82 1.59 -7.40
CA VAL A 90 8.68 1.30 -8.84
C VAL A 90 8.00 -0.06 -9.04
N PHE A 91 8.46 -1.10 -8.35
CA PHE A 91 7.81 -2.42 -8.41
C PHE A 91 6.36 -2.37 -7.94
N PHE A 92 6.08 -1.66 -6.84
CA PHE A 92 4.74 -1.52 -6.30
C PHE A 92 3.77 -0.85 -7.28
N LEU A 93 4.22 0.19 -7.98
CA LEU A 93 3.43 0.85 -9.03
C LEU A 93 3.18 -0.06 -10.24
N LEU A 94 4.18 -0.82 -10.68
CA LEU A 94 4.02 -1.79 -11.79
C LEU A 94 3.00 -2.88 -11.44
N VAL A 95 3.07 -3.43 -10.23
CA VAL A 95 2.11 -4.43 -9.75
C VAL A 95 0.71 -3.83 -9.64
N GLY A 96 0.59 -2.60 -9.11
CA GLY A 96 -0.68 -1.87 -9.05
C GLY A 96 -1.32 -1.69 -10.43
N LEU A 97 -0.54 -1.25 -11.41
CA LEU A 97 -0.99 -1.07 -12.78
C LEU A 97 -1.42 -2.40 -13.43
N PHE A 98 -0.64 -3.46 -13.25
CA PHE A 98 -0.96 -4.79 -13.78
C PHE A 98 -2.25 -5.35 -13.16
N TYR A 99 -2.44 -5.20 -11.86
CA TYR A 99 -3.64 -5.65 -11.16
C TYR A 99 -4.91 -4.95 -11.66
N VAL A 100 -4.83 -3.64 -11.94
CA VAL A 100 -5.93 -2.87 -12.52
C VAL A 100 -6.18 -3.27 -13.97
N SER A 101 -5.12 -3.37 -14.78
CA SER A 101 -5.21 -3.69 -16.22
C SER A 101 -5.72 -5.11 -16.49
N GLY A 102 -5.32 -6.09 -15.67
CA GLY A 102 -5.72 -7.50 -15.81
C GLY A 102 -7.23 -7.75 -15.64
N LYS A 103 -7.99 -6.78 -15.12
CA LYS A 103 -9.46 -6.86 -14.98
C LYS A 103 -10.20 -6.41 -16.25
N GLY A 104 -9.50 -5.89 -17.27
CA GLY A 104 -10.07 -5.33 -18.50
C GLY A 104 -10.07 -6.24 -19.73
N GLN A 105 -9.61 -7.50 -19.64
CA GLN A 105 -9.48 -8.42 -20.79
C GLN A 105 -10.56 -9.53 -20.81
N VAL A 106 -11.68 -9.37 -20.10
CA VAL A 106 -12.77 -10.37 -20.05
C VAL A 106 -14.13 -9.77 -20.48
N TYR A 107 -14.13 -8.73 -21.30
CA TYR A 107 -15.31 -8.25 -22.00
C TYR A 107 -15.00 -8.09 -23.49
#